data_AF-A0A4U0ZA88-F1
#
_entry.id   AF-A0A4U0ZA88-F1
#
_cell.length_a   1.000
_cell.length_b   1.000
_cell.length_c   1.000
_cell.angle_alpha   90.00
_cell.angle_beta   90.00
_cell.angle_gamma   90.00
#
_symmetry.space_group_name_H-M   'P 1'
#
loop_
_entity.id
_entity.type
_entity.pdbx_description
1 polymer ?
#
loop_
_entity_poly.entity_id
_entity_poly.type
_entity_poly.pdbx_seq_one_letter_code
_entity_poly.pdbx_strand_id
1 'polypeptide(L)'
;MITAAMFEHLDPKQHANSFAYTISALALTARLALENETSGTAAEQAKVAAVATTLEVIEVLASVVIDGSEQLETRLRRADELRAA
;
A
#
# COMPACT_ATOMS: atom_id res chain seq x y z
N MET A 1 -15.25 -7.05 -1.64
CA MET A 1 -14.93 -6.55 -0.29
C MET A 1 -13.74 -7.35 0.21
N ILE A 2 -12.66 -6.69 0.62
CA ILE A 2 -11.46 -7.34 1.15
C ILE A 2 -11.70 -7.67 2.64
N THR A 3 -11.35 -8.88 3.10
CA THR A 3 -11.58 -9.32 4.50
C THR A 3 -10.31 -9.89 5.14
N ALA A 4 -10.22 -9.87 6.47
CA ALA A 4 -9.05 -10.34 7.23
C ALA A 4 -8.66 -11.80 6.94
N ALA A 5 -9.64 -12.68 6.68
CA ALA A 5 -9.40 -14.09 6.33
C ALA A 5 -8.56 -14.28 5.06
N MET A 6 -8.52 -13.28 4.16
CA MET A 6 -7.70 -13.32 2.94
C MET A 6 -6.19 -13.20 3.22
N PHE A 7 -5.80 -12.85 4.45
CA PHE A 7 -4.41 -12.58 4.83
C PHE A 7 -3.86 -13.54 5.90
N GLU A 8 -4.66 -14.52 6.36
CA GLU A 8 -4.34 -15.39 7.51
C GLU A 8 -3.09 -16.27 7.30
N HIS A 9 -2.74 -16.56 6.04
CA HIS A 9 -1.60 -17.43 5.70
C HIS A 9 -0.34 -16.68 5.24
N LEU A 10 -0.34 -15.35 5.33
CA LEU A 10 0.76 -14.54 4.82
C LEU A 10 1.81 -14.34 5.90
N ASP A 11 3.09 -14.59 5.58
CA ASP A 11 4.20 -14.21 6.46
C ASP A 11 4.26 -12.66 6.54
N PRO A 12 3.99 -12.06 7.70
CA PRO A 12 3.90 -10.60 7.81
C PRO A 12 5.18 -9.88 7.38
N LYS A 13 6.36 -10.47 7.62
CA LYS A 13 7.64 -9.83 7.29
C LYS A 13 7.92 -9.86 5.79
N GLN A 14 7.64 -11.00 5.15
CA GLN A 14 7.80 -11.14 3.71
C GLN A 14 6.82 -10.22 2.97
N HIS A 15 5.58 -10.14 3.45
CA HIS A 15 4.54 -9.34 2.83
C HIS A 15 4.67 -7.84 3.06
N ALA A 16 5.23 -7.39 4.20
CA ALA A 16 5.46 -5.96 4.45
C ALA A 16 6.40 -5.33 3.40
N ASN A 17 7.52 -5.99 3.08
CA ASN A 17 8.42 -5.53 2.03
C ASN A 17 7.75 -5.58 0.65
N SER A 18 7.03 -6.67 0.35
CA SER A 18 6.29 -6.79 -0.91
C SER A 18 5.23 -5.69 -1.08
N PHE A 19 4.53 -5.30 -0.01
CA PHE A 19 3.57 -4.21 -0.04
C PHE A 19 4.22 -2.86 -0.33
N ALA A 20 5.35 -2.54 0.32
CA ALA A 20 6.07 -1.29 0.07
C ALA A 20 6.55 -1.18 -1.39
N TYR A 21 7.09 -2.26 -1.97
CA TYR A 21 7.47 -2.28 -3.38
C TYR A 21 6.26 -2.20 -4.32
N THR A 22 5.16 -2.87 -3.98
CA THR A 22 3.92 -2.86 -4.77
C THR A 22 3.32 -1.45 -4.80
N ILE A 23 3.21 -0.79 -3.64
CA ILE A 23 2.77 0.61 -3.52
C ILE A 23 3.63 1.51 -4.41
N SER A 24 4.96 1.37 -4.33
CA SER A 24 5.89 2.18 -5.12
C SER A 24 5.69 1.97 -6.64
N ALA A 25 5.51 0.73 -7.08
CA ALA A 25 5.28 0.39 -8.47
C ALA A 25 3.93 0.91 -8.99
N LEU A 26 2.86 0.79 -8.18
CA LEU A 26 1.54 1.31 -8.52
C LEU A 26 1.55 2.84 -8.61
N ALA A 27 2.21 3.53 -7.67
CA ALA A 27 2.32 4.99 -7.68
C ALA A 27 3.07 5.48 -8.92
N LEU A 28 4.17 4.81 -9.28
CA LEU A 28 4.90 5.10 -10.52
C LEU A 28 4.01 4.89 -11.75
N THR A 29 3.28 3.77 -11.80
CA THR A 29 2.39 3.44 -12.92
C THR A 29 1.27 4.46 -13.07
N ALA A 30 0.63 4.86 -11.98
CA ALA A 30 -0.39 5.89 -11.95
C ALA A 30 0.14 7.24 -12.46
N ARG A 31 1.36 7.63 -12.03
CA ARG A 31 2.00 8.86 -12.50
C ARG A 31 2.29 8.80 -14.00
N LEU A 32 2.89 7.72 -14.49
CA LEU A 32 3.17 7.54 -15.92
C LEU A 32 1.88 7.54 -16.76
N ALA A 33 0.79 6.98 -16.24
CA ALA A 33 -0.50 7.00 -16.91
C ALA A 33 -1.06 8.44 -17.03
N LEU A 34 -0.87 9.29 -16.03
CA LEU A 34 -1.26 10.70 -16.10
C LEU A 34 -0.41 11.49 -17.10
N GLU A 35 0.88 11.20 -17.18
CA GLU A 35 1.82 11.84 -18.13
C GLU A 35 1.58 11.40 -19.58
N ASN A 36 1.01 10.22 -19.80
CA ASN A 36 0.68 9.74 -21.15
C ASN A 36 -0.55 10.45 -21.72
N GLU A 37 -0.38 11.02 -22.92
CA GLU A 37 -1.49 11.57 -23.69
C GLU A 37 -2.38 10.45 -24.24
N THR A 38 -3.69 10.63 -24.11
CA THR A 38 -4.67 9.76 -24.76
C THR A 38 -5.48 10.57 -25.78
N SER A 39 -5.80 9.97 -26.92
CA SER A 39 -6.61 10.63 -27.94
C SER A 39 -8.09 10.39 -27.66
N GLY A 40 -8.83 11.48 -27.50
CA GLY A 40 -10.29 11.46 -27.30
C GLY A 40 -10.71 11.59 -25.83
N THR A 41 -11.80 12.33 -25.63
CA THR A 41 -12.31 12.70 -24.30
C THR A 41 -12.75 11.51 -23.46
N ALA A 42 -13.33 10.47 -24.06
CA ALA A 42 -13.75 9.26 -23.36
C ALA A 42 -12.55 8.43 -22.85
N ALA A 43 -11.46 8.36 -23.64
CA ALA A 43 -10.24 7.66 -23.24
C ALA A 43 -9.55 8.38 -22.07
N GLU A 44 -9.52 9.71 -22.12
CA GLU A 44 -8.95 10.53 -21.04
C GLU A 44 -9.76 10.40 -19.73
N GLN A 45 -11.08 10.39 -19.81
CA GLN A 45 -11.94 10.16 -18.64
C GLN A 45 -11.74 8.76 -18.03
N ALA A 46 -11.66 7.72 -18.87
CA ALA A 46 -11.39 6.36 -18.40
C ALA A 46 -10.00 6.24 -17.75
N LYS A 47 -8.99 6.91 -18.30
CA LYS A 47 -7.64 6.99 -17.74
C LYS A 47 -7.65 7.63 -16.35
N VAL A 48 -8.28 8.79 -16.20
CA VAL A 48 -8.39 9.50 -14.91
C VAL A 48 -9.11 8.64 -13.88
N ALA A 49 -10.22 7.99 -14.26
CA ALA A 49 -10.95 7.09 -13.37
C ALA A 49 -10.09 5.88 -12.92
N ALA A 50 -9.37 5.24 -13.84
CA ALA A 50 -8.49 4.11 -13.53
C ALA A 50 -7.32 4.53 -12.61
N VAL A 51 -6.76 5.72 -12.83
CA VAL A 51 -5.74 6.29 -11.95
C VAL A 51 -6.31 6.54 -10.56
N ALA A 52 -7.49 7.13 -10.44
CA ALA A 52 -8.13 7.38 -9.15
C ALA A 52 -8.34 6.07 -8.36
N THR A 53 -8.88 5.03 -8.99
CA THR A 53 -9.01 3.70 -8.36
C THR A 53 -7.65 3.11 -7.95
N THR A 54 -6.61 3.33 -8.75
CA THR A 54 -5.25 2.86 -8.40
C THR A 54 -4.71 3.57 -7.16
N LEU A 55 -4.95 4.89 -7.03
CA LEU A 55 -4.57 5.67 -5.86
C LEU A 55 -5.31 5.21 -4.60
N GLU A 56 -6.62 4.92 -4.70
CA GLU A 56 -7.38 4.35 -3.58
C GLU A 56 -6.79 3.01 -3.10
N VAL A 57 -6.38 2.13 -4.02
CA VAL A 57 -5.70 0.86 -3.68
C VAL A 57 -4.37 1.13 -2.97
N ILE A 58 -3.60 2.10 -3.46
CA ILE A 58 -2.33 2.51 -2.83
C ILE A 58 -2.57 2.97 -1.39
N GLU A 59 -3.59 3.79 -1.14
CA GLU A 59 -3.92 4.29 0.20
C GLU A 59 -4.24 3.15 1.17
N VAL A 60 -5.08 2.20 0.74
CA VAL A 60 -5.42 1.03 1.56
C VAL A 60 -4.18 0.19 1.90
N LEU A 61 -3.31 -0.06 0.92
CA LEU A 61 -2.08 -0.81 1.17
C LEU A 61 -1.12 -0.03 2.08
N ALA A 62 -1.03 1.29 1.93
CA ALA A 62 -0.20 2.13 2.78
C ALA A 62 -0.67 2.11 4.23
N SER A 63 -1.98 2.14 4.50
CA SER A 63 -2.53 2.00 5.85
C SER A 63 -2.09 0.71 6.53
N VAL A 64 -2.10 -0.42 5.81
CA VAL A 64 -1.64 -1.71 6.36
C VAL A 64 -0.18 -1.67 6.76
N VAL A 65 0.68 -1.03 5.95
CA VAL A 65 2.11 -0.90 6.26
C VAL A 65 2.31 0.00 7.49
N ILE A 66 1.61 1.13 7.55
CA ILE A 66 1.67 2.08 8.69
C ILE A 66 1.26 1.39 9.99
N ASP A 67 0.09 0.74 10.02
CA ASP A 67 -0.40 0.03 11.21
C ASP A 67 0.56 -1.07 11.66
N GLY A 68 1.13 -1.81 10.71
CA GLY A 68 2.12 -2.84 10.98
C GLY A 68 3.41 -2.27 11.60
N SER A 69 3.89 -1.14 11.08
CA SER A 69 5.07 -0.43 11.58
C SER A 69 4.86 0.11 13.00
N GLU A 70 3.72 0.75 13.29
CA GLU A 70 3.40 1.27 14.63
C GLU A 70 3.31 0.17 15.68
N GLN A 71 2.69 -0.96 15.34
CA GLN A 71 2.63 -2.12 16.24
C GLN A 71 4.01 -2.71 16.51
N LEU A 72 4.88 -2.77 15.50
CA LEU A 72 6.25 -3.25 15.67
C LEU A 72 7.04 -2.33 16.59
N GLU A 73 6.98 -1.02 16.39
CA GLU A 73 7.66 -0.03 17.23
C GLU A 73 7.22 -0.17 18.70
N THR A 74 5.92 -0.30 18.93
CA THR A 74 5.35 -0.51 20.28
C THR A 74 5.90 -1.78 20.94
N ARG A 75 6.02 -2.88 20.20
CA ARG A 75 6.57 -4.15 20.72
C ARG A 75 8.05 -4.04 21.04
N LEU A 76 8.83 -3.36 20.20
CA LEU A 76 10.26 -3.15 20.43
C LEU A 76 10.49 -2.29 21.67
N ARG A 77 9.74 -1.20 21.81
CA ARG A 77 9.81 -0.31 22.99
C ARG A 77 9.55 -1.07 24.30
N ARG A 78 8.50 -1.90 24.34
CA ARG A 78 8.19 -2.75 25.50
C ARG A 78 9.30 -3.76 25.80
N ALA A 79 9.92 -4.33 24.76
CA ALA A 79 11.01 -5.28 24.94
C ALA A 79 12.26 -4.61 25.54
N ASP A 80 12.54 -3.37 25.16
CA ASP A 80 13.66 -2.60 25.71
C ASP A 80 13.41 -2.17 27.16
N GLU A 81 12.18 -1.76 27.49
CA GLU A 81 11.76 -1.47 28.88
C GLU A 81 11.94 -2.69 29.79
N LEU A 82 11.56 -3.88 29.32
CA LEU A 82 11.73 -5.13 30.07
C LEU A 82 13.19 -5.57 30.21
N ARG A 83 14.07 -5.19 29.28
CA ARG A 83 15.52 -5.46 29.35
C ARG A 83 16.26 -4.51 30.30
N ALA A 84 15.68 -3.34 30.55
CA ALA A 84 16.23 -2.32 31.44
C ALA A 84 15.75 -2.46 32.90
N ALA A 85 14.77 -3.34 33.15
CA ALA A 85 14.23 -3.67 34.47
C ALA A 85 14.91 -4.92 35.07
#